data_AF-A0A7V9P6Y3-F1
#
_entry.id   AF-A0A7V9P6Y3-F1
#
_cell.length_a   1.000
_cell.length_b   1.000
_cell.length_c   1.000
_cell.angle_alpha   90.00
_cell.angle_beta   90.00
_cell.angle_gamma   90.00
#
_symmetry.space_group_name_H-M   'P 1'
#
loop_
_entity.id
_entity.type
_entity.pdbx_description
1 polymer ?
#
loop_
_entity_poly.entity_id
_entity_poly.type
_entity_poly.pdbx_seq_one_letter_code
_entity_poly.pdbx_strand_id
1 'polypeptide(L)'
;MIDTNGKTWADLLRSYDVSEATSARLVRALVAAEVSSLAFCRLLDRWARGEPDPTTPGRREAALRRAAERAETALAGLEIPLGRFLLELEPDGVEGRSWYGEPGPGEVLEWGDVLRRAGVSACPNRVAQAYLELAVLVRALQGLATSARVGSPPVRSALWAGLFDLRENLYGGAVDDLRALAA
;
A
#
# COMPACT_ATOMS: atom_id res chain seq x y z
N MET A 1 9.84 13.16 30.15
CA MET A 1 8.50 12.56 29.98
C MET A 1 7.80 13.34 28.88
N ILE A 2 8.00 12.92 27.63
CA ILE A 2 7.36 13.55 26.48
C ILE A 2 6.07 12.76 26.28
N ASP A 3 4.93 13.39 26.53
CA ASP A 3 3.61 12.85 26.17
C ASP A 3 3.50 12.80 24.64
N THR A 4 3.99 11.73 24.02
CA THR A 4 3.61 11.36 22.65
C THR A 4 2.25 10.69 22.71
N ASN A 5 1.19 11.46 22.97
CA ASN A 5 -0.18 11.02 22.76
C ASN A 5 -0.51 11.10 21.25
N GLY A 6 0.34 10.47 20.44
CA GLY A 6 0.31 10.52 18.98
C GLY A 6 -0.66 9.48 18.45
N LYS A 7 -1.90 9.89 18.19
CA LYS A 7 -2.92 9.04 17.55
C LYS A 7 -2.35 8.48 16.25
N THR A 8 -2.20 7.15 16.17
CA THR A 8 -1.77 6.46 14.95
C THR A 8 -2.95 6.24 14.01
N TRP A 9 -2.70 5.89 12.74
CA TRP A 9 -3.78 5.45 11.85
C TRP A 9 -4.49 4.20 12.40
N ALA A 10 -3.79 3.36 13.17
CA ALA A 10 -4.36 2.18 13.79
C ALA A 10 -5.36 2.54 14.90
N ASP A 11 -5.07 3.58 15.69
CA ASP A 11 -5.99 4.09 16.72
C ASP A 11 -7.22 4.73 16.09
N LEU A 12 -7.02 5.40 14.95
CA LEU A 12 -8.10 5.94 14.13
C LEU A 12 -9.05 4.83 13.66
N LEU A 13 -8.55 3.74 13.09
CA LEU A 13 -9.41 2.64 12.62
C LEU A 13 -10.22 2.00 13.75
N ARG A 14 -9.65 1.93 14.96
CA ARG A 14 -10.36 1.41 16.14
C ARG A 14 -11.47 2.33 16.65
N SER A 15 -11.54 3.60 16.21
CA SER A 15 -12.57 4.54 16.67
C SER A 15 -13.89 4.50 15.90
N TYR A 16 -14.01 3.68 14.83
CA TYR A 16 -15.19 3.67 13.94
C TYR A 16 -16.32 2.71 14.36
N ASP A 17 -16.37 2.31 15.63
CA ASP A 17 -17.40 1.39 16.16
C ASP A 17 -17.49 0.04 15.42
N VAL A 18 -16.36 -0.40 14.85
CA VAL A 18 -16.18 -1.74 14.31
C VAL A 18 -15.67 -2.64 15.43
N SER A 19 -16.05 -3.92 15.44
CA SER A 19 -15.65 -4.83 16.52
C SER A 19 -14.13 -4.84 16.72
N GLU A 20 -13.69 -4.93 17.99
CA GLU A 20 -12.27 -4.88 18.34
C GLU A 20 -11.47 -5.98 17.63
N ALA A 21 -12.03 -7.18 17.52
CA ALA A 21 -11.40 -8.31 16.84
C ALA A 21 -11.19 -8.05 15.34
N THR A 22 -12.19 -7.47 14.66
CA THR A 22 -12.11 -7.12 13.23
C THR A 22 -11.10 -5.99 13.02
N SER A 23 -11.18 -4.92 13.82
CA SER A 23 -10.23 -3.81 13.79
C SER A 23 -8.79 -4.26 14.03
N ALA A 24 -8.55 -5.11 15.04
CA ALA A 24 -7.21 -5.62 15.34
C ALA A 24 -6.63 -6.51 14.24
N ARG A 25 -7.47 -7.32 13.57
CA ARG A 25 -7.05 -8.13 12.41
C ARG A 25 -6.69 -7.25 11.23
N LEU A 26 -7.54 -6.27 10.89
CA LEU A 26 -7.25 -5.35 9.80
C LEU A 26 -5.96 -4.57 10.05
N VAL A 27 -5.77 -4.01 11.25
CA VAL A 27 -4.55 -3.27 11.59
C VAL A 27 -3.30 -4.12 11.38
N ARG A 28 -3.28 -5.37 11.84
CA ARG A 28 -2.12 -6.25 11.62
C ARG A 28 -1.85 -6.51 10.14
N ALA A 29 -2.90 -6.74 9.35
CA ALA A 29 -2.76 -6.96 7.91
C ALA A 29 -2.27 -5.71 7.17
N LEU A 30 -2.82 -4.54 7.50
CA LEU A 30 -2.39 -3.26 6.93
C LEU A 30 -0.95 -2.89 7.30
N VAL A 31 -0.49 -3.18 8.52
CA VAL A 31 0.92 -2.99 8.90
C VAL A 31 1.84 -3.87 8.03
N ALA A 32 1.48 -5.15 7.84
CA ALA A 32 2.26 -6.05 7.01
C ALA A 32 2.31 -5.57 5.55
N ALA A 33 1.16 -5.13 5.02
CA ALA A 33 1.06 -4.56 3.69
C ALA A 33 1.92 -3.28 3.57
N GLU A 34 1.76 -2.32 4.48
CA GLU A 34 2.53 -1.06 4.49
C GLU A 34 4.04 -1.31 4.46
N VAL A 35 4.53 -2.20 5.33
CA VAL A 35 5.97 -2.50 5.44
C VAL A 35 6.49 -3.15 4.16
N SER A 36 5.79 -4.14 3.61
CA SER A 36 6.21 -4.83 2.39
C SER A 36 6.13 -3.93 1.16
N SER A 37 5.06 -3.14 1.02
CA SER A 37 4.88 -2.17 -0.05
C SER A 37 5.96 -1.10 -0.04
N LEU A 38 6.24 -0.53 1.14
CA LEU A 38 7.29 0.48 1.29
C LEU A 38 8.68 -0.08 0.98
N ALA A 39 8.96 -1.34 1.32
CA ALA A 39 10.22 -1.99 0.97
C ALA A 39 10.37 -2.18 -0.55
N PHE A 40 9.28 -2.54 -1.24
CA PHE A 40 9.24 -2.65 -2.71
C PHE A 40 9.45 -1.29 -3.37
N CYS A 41 8.67 -0.27 -2.99
CA CYS A 41 8.80 1.08 -3.56
C CYS A 41 10.21 1.65 -3.35
N ARG A 42 10.76 1.55 -2.13
CA ARG A 42 12.12 2.04 -1.82
C ARG A 42 13.22 1.35 -2.63
N LEU A 43 13.06 0.07 -2.95
CA LEU A 43 14.01 -0.64 -3.81
C LEU A 43 14.03 0.01 -5.19
N LEU A 44 12.86 0.22 -5.78
CA LEU A 44 12.71 0.81 -7.11
C LEU A 44 13.10 2.30 -7.14
N ASP A 45 12.80 3.06 -6.08
CA ASP A 45 13.22 4.46 -5.96
C ASP A 45 14.74 4.63 -5.95
N ARG A 46 15.47 3.71 -5.33
CA ARG A 46 16.94 3.72 -5.37
C ARG A 46 17.43 3.53 -6.80
N TRP A 47 16.83 2.60 -7.54
CA TRP A 47 17.20 2.36 -8.94
C TRP A 47 16.83 3.54 -9.85
N ALA A 48 15.68 4.17 -9.62
CA ALA A 48 15.26 5.36 -10.34
C ALA A 48 16.25 6.53 -10.14
N ARG A 49 16.81 6.65 -8.93
CA ARG A 49 17.87 7.62 -8.57
C ARG A 49 19.26 7.26 -9.09
N GLY A 50 19.43 6.13 -9.78
CA GLY A 50 20.73 5.69 -10.28
C GLY A 50 21.61 5.02 -9.22
N GLU A 51 21.01 4.52 -8.14
CA GLU A 51 21.67 3.78 -7.07
C GLU A 51 21.25 2.29 -7.13
N PRO A 52 21.78 1.50 -8.08
CA PRO A 52 21.39 0.10 -8.23
C PRO A 52 22.08 -0.78 -7.17
N ASP A 53 21.57 -0.74 -5.94
CA ASP A 53 21.86 -1.70 -4.87
C ASP A 53 20.81 -2.84 -4.89
N PRO A 54 21.20 -4.12 -4.77
CA PRO A 54 22.56 -4.68 -4.66
C PRO A 54 23.47 -4.45 -5.88
N THR A 55 24.80 -4.53 -5.68
CA THR A 55 25.81 -4.16 -6.70
C THR A 55 25.79 -4.98 -7.99
N THR A 56 25.27 -6.22 -7.98
CA THR A 56 25.24 -7.09 -9.17
C THR A 56 23.83 -7.27 -9.74
N PRO A 57 23.68 -7.38 -11.08
CA PRO A 57 22.38 -7.60 -11.73
C PRO A 57 21.58 -8.76 -11.13
N GLY A 58 22.18 -9.95 -11.00
CA GLY A 58 21.46 -11.12 -10.44
C GLY A 58 21.03 -10.95 -8.98
N ARG A 59 21.76 -10.16 -8.18
CA ARG A 59 21.32 -9.82 -6.82
C ARG A 59 20.17 -8.82 -6.83
N ARG A 60 20.11 -7.91 -7.81
CA ARG A 60 18.97 -6.99 -8.01
C ARG A 60 17.72 -7.72 -8.46
N GLU A 61 17.84 -8.68 -9.37
CA GLU A 61 16.72 -9.57 -9.74
C GLU A 61 16.18 -10.33 -8.53
N ALA A 62 17.07 -10.97 -7.76
CA ALA A 62 16.67 -11.65 -6.53
C ALA A 62 16.05 -10.69 -5.49
N ALA A 63 16.54 -9.46 -5.38
CA ALA A 63 15.97 -8.45 -4.49
C ALA A 63 14.56 -8.03 -4.91
N LEU A 64 14.35 -7.80 -6.22
CA LEU A 64 13.03 -7.48 -6.76
C LEU A 64 12.05 -8.63 -6.54
N ARG A 65 12.45 -9.86 -6.89
CA ARG A 65 11.62 -11.06 -6.69
C ARG A 65 11.16 -11.20 -5.25
N ARG A 66 12.09 -11.12 -4.29
CA ARG A 66 11.78 -11.22 -2.86
C ARG A 66 10.92 -10.07 -2.34
N ALA A 67 11.12 -8.85 -2.87
CA ALA A 67 10.29 -7.72 -2.52
C ALA A 67 8.86 -7.91 -3.05
N ALA A 68 8.72 -8.39 -4.29
CA ALA A 68 7.45 -8.70 -4.91
C ALA A 68 6.71 -9.82 -4.17
N GLU A 69 7.39 -10.92 -3.84
CA GLU A 69 6.84 -12.04 -3.07
C GLU A 69 6.32 -11.59 -1.69
N ARG A 70 7.08 -10.78 -0.95
CA ARG A 70 6.64 -10.27 0.35
C ARG A 70 5.43 -9.33 0.24
N ALA A 71 5.39 -8.49 -0.79
CA ALA A 71 4.27 -7.60 -1.03
C ALA A 71 3.03 -8.40 -1.44
N GLU A 72 3.17 -9.37 -2.35
CA GLU A 72 2.11 -10.28 -2.77
C GLU A 72 1.50 -11.00 -1.56
N THR A 73 2.33 -11.62 -0.72
CA THR A 73 1.86 -12.36 0.46
C THR A 73 1.12 -11.44 1.44
N ALA A 74 1.63 -10.23 1.66
CA ALA A 74 1.00 -9.27 2.56
C ALA A 74 -0.34 -8.75 2.02
N LEU A 75 -0.45 -8.49 0.71
CA LEU A 75 -1.70 -8.07 0.08
C LEU A 75 -2.72 -9.20 0.03
N ALA A 76 -2.32 -10.42 -0.33
CA ALA A 76 -3.20 -11.58 -0.29
C ALA A 76 -3.76 -11.80 1.13
N GLY A 77 -2.93 -11.62 2.17
CA GLY A 77 -3.34 -11.70 3.57
C GLY A 77 -4.29 -10.57 4.03
N LEU A 78 -4.42 -9.49 3.27
CA LEU A 78 -5.29 -8.35 3.59
C LEU A 78 -6.74 -8.57 3.13
N GLU A 79 -7.02 -9.50 2.22
CA GLU A 79 -8.30 -9.58 1.51
C GLU A 79 -9.46 -9.82 2.48
N ILE A 80 -9.33 -10.87 3.29
CA ILE A 80 -10.37 -11.27 4.25
C ILE A 80 -10.53 -10.22 5.37
N PRO A 81 -9.46 -9.74 6.05
CA PRO A 81 -9.58 -8.69 7.05
C PRO A 81 -10.22 -7.40 6.53
N LEU A 82 -9.86 -6.96 5.33
CA LEU A 82 -10.38 -5.73 4.72
C LEU A 82 -11.85 -5.89 4.33
N GLY A 83 -12.21 -7.01 3.69
CA GLY A 83 -13.60 -7.31 3.36
C GLY A 83 -14.49 -7.34 4.61
N ARG A 84 -14.02 -7.99 5.68
CA ARG A 84 -14.78 -8.04 6.94
C ARG A 84 -14.95 -6.67 7.60
N PHE A 85 -13.89 -5.86 7.61
CA PHE A 85 -13.96 -4.52 8.17
C PHE A 85 -14.91 -3.62 7.38
N LEU A 86 -14.87 -3.66 6.05
CA LEU A 86 -15.77 -2.90 5.18
C LEU A 86 -17.25 -3.24 5.41
N LEU A 87 -17.56 -4.51 5.68
CA LEU A 87 -18.93 -4.96 6.00
C LEU A 87 -19.41 -4.44 7.37
N GLU A 88 -18.54 -4.43 8.39
CA GLU A 88 -18.91 -3.91 9.71
C GLU A 88 -18.93 -2.37 9.75
N LEU A 89 -18.13 -1.71 8.90
CA LEU A 89 -18.06 -0.26 8.81
C LEU A 89 -19.25 0.35 8.07
N GLU A 90 -19.96 -0.44 7.24
CA GLU A 90 -20.94 -0.01 6.24
C GLU A 90 -21.70 1.28 6.64
N PRO A 91 -21.56 2.38 5.86
CA PRO A 91 -22.14 3.65 6.21
C PRO A 91 -23.67 3.66 5.98
N ASP A 92 -24.39 4.42 6.81
CA ASP A 92 -25.84 4.61 6.67
C ASP A 92 -26.27 5.40 5.40
N GLY A 93 -25.32 5.89 4.59
CA GLY A 93 -25.57 6.72 3.40
C GLY A 93 -24.45 6.67 2.35
N VAL A 94 -24.80 7.03 1.11
CA VAL A 94 -23.99 6.83 -0.11
C VAL A 94 -22.93 7.90 -0.39
N GLU A 95 -22.90 8.98 0.39
CA GLU A 95 -22.02 10.12 0.13
C GLU A 95 -20.64 9.92 0.79
N GLY A 96 -19.75 9.22 0.09
CA GLY A 96 -18.33 9.11 0.44
C GLY A 96 -17.46 9.32 -0.78
N ARG A 97 -16.43 10.16 -0.66
CA ARG A 97 -15.30 10.18 -1.60
C ARG A 97 -14.06 9.67 -0.88
N SER A 98 -13.18 9.02 -1.62
CA SER A 98 -11.89 8.57 -1.12
C SER A 98 -11.11 9.74 -0.52
N TRP A 99 -10.57 9.53 0.68
CA TRP A 99 -9.81 10.56 1.41
C TRP A 99 -8.38 10.73 0.89
N TYR A 100 -7.93 9.81 0.04
CA TYR A 100 -6.69 9.93 -0.71
C TYR A 100 -7.02 10.31 -2.16
N GLY A 101 -6.19 11.18 -2.72
CA GLY A 101 -6.31 11.60 -4.11
C GLY A 101 -5.75 10.57 -5.09
N GLU A 102 -5.96 10.85 -6.37
CA GLU A 102 -5.34 10.12 -7.46
C GLU A 102 -3.80 10.09 -7.34
N PRO A 103 -3.14 9.13 -7.99
CA PRO A 103 -1.69 9.14 -8.09
C PRO A 103 -1.15 10.48 -8.59
N GLY A 104 -0.06 10.94 -7.98
CA GLY A 104 0.65 12.14 -8.39
C GLY A 104 1.59 11.87 -9.58
N PRO A 105 2.06 12.92 -10.27
CA PRO A 105 2.98 12.79 -11.42
C PRO A 105 4.27 12.02 -11.11
N GLY A 106 4.72 12.02 -9.85
CA GLY A 106 5.90 11.28 -9.41
C GLY A 106 5.73 9.75 -9.36
N GLU A 107 4.51 9.23 -9.54
CA GLU A 107 4.23 7.79 -9.57
C GLU A 107 4.20 7.22 -11.01
N VAL A 108 4.31 8.08 -12.01
CA VAL A 108 4.35 7.70 -13.43
C VAL A 108 5.77 7.84 -13.94
N LEU A 109 6.53 6.75 -13.89
CA LEU A 109 7.90 6.67 -14.37
C LEU A 109 8.01 5.74 -15.58
N GLU A 110 8.90 6.08 -16.50
CA GLU A 110 9.32 5.20 -17.59
C GLU A 110 10.26 4.10 -17.05
N TRP A 111 9.67 3.04 -16.50
CA TRP A 111 10.41 1.97 -15.83
C TRP A 111 11.35 1.18 -16.75
N GLY A 112 11.13 1.19 -18.06
CA GLY A 112 11.97 0.46 -19.03
C GLY A 112 13.45 0.86 -18.95
N ASP A 113 13.72 2.17 -18.87
CA ASP A 113 15.10 2.67 -18.79
C ASP A 113 15.71 2.46 -17.40
N VAL A 114 14.90 2.55 -16.34
CA VAL A 114 15.34 2.26 -14.97
C VAL A 114 15.78 0.80 -14.85
N LEU A 115 14.94 -0.13 -15.30
CA LEU A 115 15.22 -1.57 -15.26
C LEU A 115 16.41 -1.95 -16.14
N ARG A 116 16.53 -1.34 -17.33
CA ARG A 116 17.67 -1.55 -18.23
C ARG A 116 18.99 -1.10 -17.58
N ARG A 117 19.02 0.08 -16.96
CA ARG A 117 20.21 0.58 -16.22
C ARG A 117 20.52 -0.27 -14.99
N ALA A 118 19.50 -0.78 -14.30
CA ALA A 118 19.67 -1.73 -13.21
C ALA A 118 20.11 -3.12 -13.70
N GLY A 119 20.00 -3.43 -14.99
CA GLY A 119 20.30 -4.76 -15.53
C GLY A 119 19.34 -5.84 -15.01
N VAL A 120 18.08 -5.49 -14.77
CA VAL A 120 17.05 -6.39 -14.25
C VAL A 120 16.08 -6.74 -15.36
N SER A 121 15.88 -8.04 -15.61
CA SER A 121 14.91 -8.51 -16.60
C SER A 121 13.52 -8.66 -15.98
N ALA A 122 12.78 -7.56 -15.84
CA ALA A 122 11.38 -7.55 -15.39
C ALA A 122 10.49 -6.82 -16.42
N CYS A 123 9.21 -7.19 -16.49
CA CYS A 123 8.26 -6.52 -17.37
C CYS A 123 8.00 -5.08 -16.88
N PRO A 124 8.35 -4.03 -17.65
CA PRO A 124 8.22 -2.65 -17.20
C PRO A 124 6.79 -2.27 -16.82
N ASN A 125 5.79 -2.76 -17.57
CA ASN A 125 4.38 -2.45 -17.31
C ASN A 125 3.90 -3.03 -15.98
N ARG A 126 4.33 -4.26 -15.64
CA ARG A 126 3.98 -4.89 -14.36
C ARG A 126 4.66 -4.19 -13.19
N VAL A 127 5.91 -3.76 -13.37
CA VAL A 127 6.63 -2.96 -12.37
C VAL A 127 5.93 -1.62 -12.16
N ALA A 128 5.50 -0.96 -13.25
CA ALA A 128 4.79 0.31 -13.19
C ALA A 128 3.49 0.20 -12.40
N GLN A 129 2.66 -0.78 -12.76
CA GLN A 129 1.36 -1.00 -12.13
C GLN A 129 1.53 -1.40 -10.66
N ALA A 130 2.40 -2.38 -10.35
CA ALA A 130 2.66 -2.77 -8.97
C ALA A 130 3.21 -1.61 -8.14
N TYR A 131 4.16 -0.82 -8.67
CA TYR A 131 4.69 0.34 -7.96
C TYR A 131 3.61 1.37 -7.66
N LEU A 132 2.78 1.70 -8.65
CA LEU A 132 1.70 2.68 -8.54
C LEU A 132 0.73 2.30 -7.41
N GLU A 133 0.18 1.09 -7.45
CA GLU A 133 -0.84 0.68 -6.49
C GLU A 133 -0.27 0.53 -5.07
N LEU A 134 0.98 0.07 -4.95
CA LEU A 134 1.66 0.01 -3.67
C LEU A 134 1.98 1.39 -3.10
N ALA A 135 2.34 2.36 -3.94
CA ALA A 135 2.58 3.74 -3.52
C ALA A 135 1.28 4.42 -3.07
N VAL A 136 0.16 4.18 -3.77
CA VAL A 136 -1.17 4.66 -3.38
C VAL A 136 -1.60 4.10 -2.03
N LEU A 137 -1.42 2.79 -1.79
CA LEU A 137 -1.69 2.18 -0.48
C LEU A 137 -0.90 2.85 0.64
N VAL A 138 0.42 2.99 0.46
CA VAL A 138 1.30 3.62 1.46
C VAL A 138 0.86 5.06 1.73
N ARG A 139 0.53 5.82 0.70
CA ARG A 139 0.06 7.20 0.82
C ARG A 139 -1.30 7.30 1.52
N ALA A 140 -2.22 6.40 1.24
CA ALA A 140 -3.53 6.36 1.89
C ALA A 140 -3.39 6.15 3.40
N LEU A 141 -2.50 5.24 3.83
CA LEU A 141 -2.20 4.99 5.25
C LEU A 141 -1.48 6.18 5.91
N GLN A 142 -0.55 6.83 5.20
CA GLN A 142 0.07 8.08 5.66
C GLN A 142 -0.94 9.22 5.79
N GLY A 143 -1.93 9.28 4.89
CA GLY A 143 -3.06 10.20 4.95
C GLY A 143 -3.87 10.01 6.22
N LEU A 144 -4.25 8.76 6.54
CA LEU A 144 -4.93 8.44 7.80
C LEU A 144 -4.10 8.82 9.03
N ALA A 145 -2.79 8.55 8.99
CA ALA A 145 -1.89 8.94 10.09
C ALA A 145 -1.82 10.46 10.26
N THR A 146 -1.81 11.21 9.16
CA THR A 146 -1.80 12.67 9.17
C THR A 146 -3.12 13.21 9.73
N SER A 147 -4.26 12.71 9.24
CA SER A 147 -5.60 13.01 9.75
C SER A 147 -5.73 12.75 11.25
N ALA A 148 -5.20 11.62 11.74
CA ALA A 148 -5.19 11.29 13.16
C ALA A 148 -4.39 12.31 14.00
N ARG A 149 -3.22 12.73 13.50
CA ARG A 149 -2.37 13.73 14.18
C ARG A 149 -2.99 15.13 14.22
N VAL A 150 -3.64 15.56 13.14
CA VAL A 150 -4.24 16.91 13.07
C VAL A 150 -5.67 16.96 13.61
N GLY A 151 -6.21 15.84 14.09
CA GLY A 151 -7.57 15.76 14.63
C GLY A 151 -8.67 15.92 13.57
N SER A 152 -8.38 15.56 12.32
CA SER A 152 -9.32 15.64 11.19
C SER A 152 -9.52 14.24 10.56
N PRO A 153 -10.14 13.30 11.30
CA PRO A 153 -10.45 11.96 10.76
C PRO A 153 -11.44 12.06 9.59
N PRO A 154 -11.34 11.18 8.57
CA PRO A 154 -12.40 11.06 7.58
C PRO A 154 -13.71 10.64 8.25
N VAL A 155 -14.83 11.12 7.75
CA VAL A 155 -16.14 10.59 8.16
C VAL A 155 -16.27 9.12 7.74
N ARG A 156 -17.16 8.37 8.40
CA ARG A 156 -17.34 6.92 8.17
C ARG A 156 -17.54 6.57 6.68
N SER A 157 -18.38 7.30 5.96
CA SER A 157 -18.62 7.08 4.52
C SER A 157 -17.37 7.30 3.66
N ALA A 158 -16.57 8.32 3.97
CA ALA A 158 -15.30 8.56 3.29
C ALA A 158 -14.28 7.47 3.59
N LEU A 159 -14.14 7.05 4.86
CA LEU A 159 -13.27 5.92 5.25
C LEU A 159 -13.69 4.62 4.55
N TRP A 160 -14.98 4.38 4.42
CA TRP A 160 -15.47 3.22 3.69
C TRP A 160 -15.10 3.31 2.21
N ALA A 161 -15.38 4.44 1.56
CA ALA A 161 -15.13 4.65 0.13
C ALA A 161 -13.65 4.43 -0.25
N GLY A 162 -12.71 5.04 0.47
CA GLY A 162 -11.30 4.81 0.15
C GLY A 162 -10.78 3.42 0.53
N LEU A 163 -11.29 2.76 1.58
CA LEU A 163 -10.87 1.39 1.87
C LEU A 163 -11.40 0.42 0.80
N PHE A 164 -12.58 0.71 0.26
CA PHE A 164 -13.15 -0.01 -0.87
C PHE A 164 -12.34 0.23 -2.14
N ASP A 165 -12.04 1.48 -2.49
CA ASP A 165 -11.23 1.82 -3.67
C ASP A 165 -9.82 1.17 -3.59
N LEU A 166 -9.19 1.17 -2.41
CA LEU A 166 -7.91 0.48 -2.20
C LEU A 166 -8.04 -1.02 -2.48
N ARG A 167 -9.12 -1.65 -2.01
CA ARG A 167 -9.38 -3.07 -2.25
C ARG A 167 -9.48 -3.34 -3.75
N GLU A 168 -10.31 -2.60 -4.46
CA GLU A 168 -10.53 -2.80 -5.90
C GLU A 168 -9.23 -2.64 -6.69
N ASN A 169 -8.41 -1.64 -6.36
CA ASN A 169 -7.12 -1.44 -7.03
C ASN A 169 -6.09 -2.54 -6.71
N LEU A 170 -5.96 -2.93 -5.44
CA LEU A 170 -4.97 -3.92 -5.01
C LEU A 170 -5.28 -5.32 -5.55
N TYR A 171 -6.54 -5.73 -5.48
CA TYR A 171 -6.97 -7.05 -5.96
C TYR A 171 -7.35 -7.06 -7.44
N GLY A 172 -7.61 -5.89 -8.05
CA GLY A 172 -7.90 -5.76 -9.47
C GLY A 172 -6.68 -5.91 -10.39
N GLY A 173 -5.44 -5.83 -9.84
CA GLY A 173 -4.24 -6.06 -10.64
C GLY A 173 -2.90 -6.14 -9.89
N ALA A 174 -2.73 -5.43 -8.77
CA ALA A 174 -1.43 -5.36 -8.09
C ALA A 174 -0.93 -6.73 -7.61
N VAL A 175 -1.81 -7.55 -7.04
CA VAL A 175 -1.46 -8.91 -6.58
C VAL A 175 -0.96 -9.79 -7.73
N ASP A 176 -1.62 -9.75 -8.89
CA ASP A 176 -1.23 -10.56 -10.04
C ASP A 176 0.09 -10.09 -10.68
N ASP A 177 0.33 -8.78 -10.72
CA ASP A 177 1.61 -8.24 -11.17
C ASP A 177 2.75 -8.59 -10.22
N LEU A 178 2.54 -8.49 -8.90
CA LEU A 178 3.53 -8.89 -7.91
C LEU A 178 3.81 -10.40 -7.99
N ARG A 179 2.79 -11.23 -8.19
CA ARG A 179 2.95 -12.67 -8.39
C ARG A 179 3.77 -12.99 -9.64
N ALA A 180 3.52 -12.28 -10.75
CA ALA A 180 4.30 -12.43 -11.97
C ALA A 180 5.76 -11.96 -11.81
N LEU A 181 6.00 -10.91 -11.02
CA LEU A 181 7.36 -10.45 -10.69
C LEU A 181 8.08 -11.37 -9.68
N ALA A 182 7.34 -12.16 -8.91
CA ALA A 182 7.87 -13.13 -7.95
C ALA A 182 8.29 -14.47 -8.61
N ALA A 183 7.83 -14.76 -9.82
CA ALA A 183 8.18 -15.96 -10.59
C ALA A 183 9.65 -15.93 -11.11
#